data_AF-A0A6J1H881-F1
#
_entry.id   AF-A0A6J1H881-F1
#
_cell.length_a   1.000
_cell.length_b   1.000
_cell.length_c   1.000
_cell.angle_alpha   90.00
_cell.angle_beta   90.00
_cell.angle_gamma   90.00
#
_symmetry.space_group_name_H-M   'P 1'
#
loop_
_entity.id
_entity.type
_entity.pdbx_description
1 polymer ?
#
loop_
_entity_poly.entity_id
_entity_poly.type
_entity_poly.pdbx_seq_one_letter_code
_entity_poly.pdbx_strand_id
1 'polypeptide(L)'
;MRFLFGRVLYGLISTPYLRNKIVITYLVMVIKNKPKCRLHHWDISNIHLFELHQGTRRHQEISNIHLSGLHRGTEHLEHPFIQVISRREAITELLIIAAPSLPCLVAAPSSMAGSNPSSSVQEMGSKAEVPEGYIHKQRDRGAPDAPLMQASVIDIGLLSASPNSGPELEKLRHGLQTWGCILGINHGMSPEFLEDVRHVIKQFFSCPMEEKLKYSMEEAEIEGYGNDKVLSDTQILDWNHRLFLTLFPEESRRVKHWPSNPHRFREVIDEYSANMRVVCEKILKAMGRSLDLEENSFVEQFGERFELAARFNFYPPCPNPDLVLGAKPHADVSAITVLLQDEQVEGLQFLKGDEWFNASILPDALLVLVGDQVEIASNGIFKSPVHRVLTNSKSERISLAVFYVPDSKKEVGPLETLIDETQPRSYKPVKNLVDLYFEYYQRGRRPIETARI
;
A
#
# COMPACT_ATOMS: atom_id res chain seq x y z
N MET A 1 13.31 12.21 38.70
CA MET A 1 14.53 12.15 37.87
C MET A 1 14.13 12.57 36.45
N ARG A 2 14.61 13.71 35.93
CA ARG A 2 14.25 14.20 34.58
C ARG A 2 15.06 13.42 33.53
N PHE A 3 14.41 12.71 32.61
CA PHE A 3 15.09 12.06 31.48
C PHE A 3 15.38 13.09 30.38
N LEU A 4 16.65 13.27 30.05
CA LEU A 4 17.15 14.07 28.92
C LEU A 4 17.22 13.18 27.68
N PHE A 5 16.51 13.55 26.61
CA PHE A 5 16.61 12.91 25.30
C PHE A 5 18.02 13.15 24.70
N GLY A 6 18.79 12.09 24.51
CA GLY A 6 20.06 12.10 23.77
C GLY A 6 20.00 11.12 22.60
N ARG A 7 20.54 11.51 21.44
CA ARG A 7 20.77 10.58 20.31
C ARG A 7 22.07 9.80 20.57
N VAL A 8 22.05 8.50 20.32
CA VAL A 8 23.22 7.61 20.37
C VAL A 8 23.64 7.30 18.94
N LEU A 9 24.90 7.56 18.59
CA LEU A 9 25.50 7.16 17.32
C LEU A 9 26.44 5.98 17.56
N TYR A 10 26.36 4.98 16.69
CA TYR A 10 27.26 3.82 16.66
C TYR A 10 28.15 3.93 15.41
N GLY A 11 29.46 3.76 15.58
CA GLY A 11 30.43 3.66 14.49
C GLY A 11 31.34 2.44 14.68
N LEU A 12 31.67 1.77 13.57
CA LEU A 12 32.64 0.67 13.54
C LEU A 12 34.02 1.23 13.16
N ILE A 13 35.04 0.90 13.94
CA ILE A 13 36.44 1.23 13.64
C ILE A 13 37.12 -0.04 13.13
N SER A 14 37.70 0.02 11.93
CA SER A 14 38.64 -0.97 11.42
C SER A 14 40.03 -0.35 11.45
N THR A 15 40.96 -0.93 12.21
CA THR A 15 42.38 -0.55 12.12
C THR A 15 43.07 -1.42 11.07
N PRO A 16 43.70 -0.84 10.03
CA PRO A 16 44.66 -1.55 9.23
C PRO A 16 45.96 -1.64 10.04
N TYR A 17 46.63 -2.79 10.02
CA TYR A 17 47.81 -3.15 10.83
C TYR A 17 47.51 -3.74 12.21
N LEU A 18 47.16 -5.03 12.21
CA LEU A 18 47.85 -6.07 12.99
C LEU A 18 47.55 -7.42 12.32
N ARG A 19 48.59 -8.13 11.88
CA ARG A 19 48.46 -9.46 11.26
C ARG A 19 47.73 -10.40 12.22
N ASN A 20 46.64 -11.01 11.73
CA ASN A 20 45.89 -12.12 12.33
C ASN A 20 45.19 -11.86 13.69
N LYS A 21 44.30 -10.86 13.78
CA LYS A 21 43.17 -10.81 14.75
C LYS A 21 42.20 -9.68 14.37
N ILE A 22 40.91 -9.97 14.22
CA ILE A 22 39.85 -8.95 14.11
C ILE A 22 39.54 -8.48 15.54
N VAL A 23 39.85 -7.21 15.85
CA VAL A 23 39.39 -6.55 17.07
C VAL A 23 38.24 -5.63 16.68
N ILE A 24 37.05 -5.85 17.26
CA ILE A 24 35.89 -4.99 17.04
C ILE A 24 35.84 -3.99 18.20
N THR A 25 36.13 -2.74 17.90
CA THR A 25 36.05 -1.63 18.86
C THR A 25 34.80 -0.81 18.56
N TYR A 26 33.92 -0.67 19.56
CA TYR A 26 32.70 0.14 19.46
C TYR A 26 32.94 1.50 20.13
N LEU A 27 32.64 2.57 19.41
CA LEU A 27 32.60 3.92 19.96
C LEU A 27 31.14 4.30 20.25
N VAL A 28 30.85 4.65 21.51
CA VAL A 28 29.53 5.18 21.88
C VAL A 28 29.70 6.65 22.25
N MET A 29 29.10 7.53 21.43
CA MET A 29 29.05 8.97 21.68
C MET A 29 27.68 9.35 22.23
N VAL A 30 27.66 10.02 23.39
CA VAL A 30 26.44 10.58 23.98
C VAL A 30 26.46 12.09 23.80
N ILE A 31 25.59 12.61 22.94
CA ILE A 31 25.47 14.05 22.68
C ILE A 31 24.30 14.60 23.50
N LYS A 32 24.58 15.55 24.40
CA LYS A 32 23.55 16.27 25.15
C LYS A 32 23.19 17.56 24.42
N ASN A 33 21.94 17.68 23.96
CA ASN A 33 21.41 18.95 23.46
C ASN A 33 21.06 19.87 24.65
N LYS A 34 21.68 21.05 24.74
CA LYS A 34 21.16 22.13 25.59
C LYS A 34 20.09 22.90 24.81
N PRO A 35 18.87 23.04 25.34
CA PRO A 35 17.87 23.89 24.70
C PRO A 35 18.21 25.35 25.04
N LYS A 36 18.41 26.16 23.99
CA LYS A 36 18.71 27.61 23.96
C LYS A 36 20.20 27.96 23.82
N CYS A 37 20.67 27.99 22.57
CA CYS A 37 21.65 28.97 22.06
C CYS A 37 21.56 28.99 20.52
N ARG A 38 21.48 30.18 19.90
CA ARG A 38 21.40 30.39 18.43
C ARG A 38 22.75 30.21 17.70
N LEU A 39 23.64 29.40 18.25
CA LEU A 39 24.92 29.03 17.64
C LEU A 39 25.08 27.53 17.80
N HIS A 40 25.26 26.81 16.69
CA HIS A 40 25.48 25.36 16.67
C HIS A 40 26.87 25.05 17.27
N HIS A 41 26.95 24.99 18.59
CA HIS A 41 28.05 24.36 19.31
C HIS A 41 27.57 23.03 19.88
N TRP A 42 28.21 21.94 19.47
CA TRP A 42 27.99 20.61 20.00
C TRP A 42 28.98 20.39 21.15
N ASP A 43 28.49 20.11 22.35
CA ASP A 43 29.31 19.82 23.51
C ASP A 43 29.32 18.30 23.73
N ILE A 44 30.36 17.62 23.23
CA ILE A 44 30.52 16.17 23.41
C ILE A 44 31.06 15.95 24.82
N SER A 45 30.18 15.57 25.73
CA SER A 45 30.57 15.52 27.15
C SER A 45 31.33 14.23 27.48
N ASN A 46 30.96 13.08 26.91
CA ASN A 46 31.57 11.78 27.22
C ASN A 46 31.67 10.90 25.96
N ILE A 47 32.85 10.31 25.73
CA ILE A 47 33.06 9.22 24.77
C ILE A 47 33.48 7.98 25.55
N HIS A 48 32.74 6.88 25.36
CA HIS A 48 33.08 5.60 25.95
C HIS A 48 33.61 4.66 24.86
N LEU A 49 34.79 4.09 25.11
CA LEU A 49 35.37 3.05 24.26
C LEU A 49 35.13 1.69 24.91
N PHE A 50 34.64 0.75 24.11
CA PHE A 50 34.48 -0.64 24.51
C PHE A 50 35.32 -1.53 23.59
N GLU A 51 36.27 -2.26 24.20
CA GLU A 51 37.02 -3.31 23.51
C GLU A 51 36.49 -4.68 23.95
N LEU A 52 36.25 -5.53 22.96
CA LEU A 52 35.88 -6.93 23.14
C LEU A 52 37.03 -7.80 22.62
N HIS A 53 37.70 -8.52 23.53
CA HIS A 53 38.69 -9.52 23.17
C HIS A 53 38.37 -10.87 23.81
N GLN A 54 38.14 -11.89 22.96
CA GLN A 54 37.92 -13.29 23.37
C GLN A 54 36.97 -13.47 24.57
N GLY A 55 35.81 -12.81 24.54
CA GLY A 55 34.79 -12.94 25.59
C GLY A 55 35.02 -12.11 26.86
N THR A 56 36.11 -11.34 26.94
CA THR A 56 36.31 -10.35 28.03
C THR A 56 35.99 -8.94 27.56
N ARG A 57 35.22 -8.19 28.37
CA ARG A 57 34.78 -6.82 28.09
C ARG A 57 35.64 -5.85 28.91
N ARG A 58 36.34 -4.93 28.24
CA ARG A 58 37.04 -3.81 28.89
C ARG A 58 36.35 -2.49 28.54
N HIS A 59 36.15 -1.64 29.56
CA HIS A 59 35.55 -0.32 29.43
C HIS A 59 36.58 0.72 29.83
N GLN A 60 36.73 1.75 29.00
CA GLN A 60 37.56 2.90 29.31
C GLN A 60 36.78 4.18 28.98
N GLU A 61 36.73 5.10 29.95
CA GLU A 61 36.17 6.43 29.76
C GLU A 61 37.29 7.38 29.35
N ILE A 62 37.10 8.09 28.23
CA ILE A 62 38.07 9.07 27.75
C ILE A 62 37.50 10.46 28.02
N SER A 63 38.18 11.21 28.88
CA SER A 63 37.88 12.61 29.18
C SER A 63 38.87 13.55 28.48
N ASN A 64 38.36 14.64 27.90
CA ASN A 64 39.05 15.73 27.17
C ASN A 64 39.35 15.46 25.68
N ILE A 65 38.42 15.87 24.81
CA ILE A 65 38.61 15.93 23.35
C ILE A 65 38.48 17.39 22.92
N HIS A 66 39.42 17.89 22.12
CA HIS A 66 39.38 19.22 21.52
C HIS A 66 38.94 19.10 20.06
N LEU A 67 37.83 19.74 19.69
CA LEU A 67 37.39 19.85 18.31
C LEU A 67 37.92 21.18 17.74
N SER A 68 38.80 21.13 16.75
CA SER A 68 39.25 22.32 16.01
C SER A 68 38.97 22.16 14.53
N GLY A 69 38.21 23.08 13.94
CA GLY A 69 38.08 23.23 12.49
C GLY A 69 36.68 23.63 12.02
N LEU A 70 36.47 24.92 11.78
CA LEU A 70 35.41 25.43 10.92
C LEU A 70 35.99 26.60 10.12
N HIS A 71 36.18 26.39 8.81
CA HIS A 71 36.41 27.48 7.88
C HIS A 71 35.19 27.65 6.97
N ARG A 72 34.86 28.92 6.73
CA ARG A 72 33.66 29.42 6.05
C ARG A 72 33.74 29.15 4.55
N GLY A 73 32.64 28.66 3.95
CA GLY A 73 32.42 28.75 2.50
C GLY A 73 31.34 27.80 2.00
N THR A 74 30.19 28.37 1.64
CA THR A 74 29.26 28.00 0.54
C THR A 74 29.03 26.52 0.17
N GLU A 75 27.75 26.11 0.30
CA GLU A 75 27.01 25.14 -0.54
C GLU A 75 27.78 23.99 -1.19
N HIS A 76 28.27 23.04 -0.39
CA HIS A 76 28.33 21.60 -0.69
C HIS A 76 28.54 20.86 0.64
N LEU A 77 27.82 19.76 0.89
CA LEU A 77 27.99 18.93 2.10
C LEU A 77 29.31 18.15 1.99
N GLU A 78 30.44 18.77 2.33
CA GLU A 78 31.66 18.03 2.66
C GLU A 78 31.59 17.55 4.13
N HIS A 79 31.86 16.26 4.33
CA HIS A 79 31.69 15.56 5.60
C HIS A 79 32.63 16.10 6.71
N PRO A 80 32.17 16.28 7.96
CA PRO A 80 33.05 16.72 9.05
C PRO A 80 34.00 15.59 9.48
N PHE A 81 35.31 15.90 9.55
CA PHE A 81 36.33 15.01 10.11
C PHE A 81 36.54 15.30 11.60
N ILE A 82 36.75 14.27 12.42
CA ILE A 82 37.11 14.40 13.85
C ILE A 82 38.47 13.73 14.06
N GLN A 83 39.46 14.52 14.52
CA GLN A 83 40.74 13.98 15.01
C GLN A 83 40.64 13.71 16.53
N VAL A 84 41.01 12.50 16.95
CA VAL A 84 41.09 12.12 18.37
C VAL A 84 42.55 11.86 18.73
N ILE A 85 43.09 12.63 19.69
CA ILE A 85 44.46 12.46 20.18
C ILE A 85 44.41 11.72 21.52
N SER A 86 44.94 10.49 21.56
CA SER A 86 45.17 9.74 22.80
C SER A 86 46.61 9.92 23.27
N ARG A 87 46.83 10.06 24.58
CA ARG A 87 48.16 10.28 25.19
C ARG A 87 49.06 9.02 25.28
N ARG A 88 48.71 7.91 24.64
CA ARG A 88 49.61 6.76 24.47
C ARG A 88 49.45 6.19 23.07
N GLU A 89 50.50 6.40 22.28
CA GLU A 89 50.89 5.74 21.02
C GLU A 89 49.86 5.70 19.85
N ALA A 90 50.34 6.21 18.70
CA ALA A 90 49.74 6.25 17.36
C ALA A 90 48.48 7.14 17.15
N ILE A 91 48.67 8.21 16.37
CA ILE A 91 47.59 9.01 15.78
C ILE A 91 46.81 8.11 14.83
N THR A 92 45.52 7.95 15.06
CA THR A 92 44.63 7.20 14.16
C THR A 92 43.61 8.18 13.59
N GLU A 93 43.59 8.36 12.27
CA GLU A 93 42.56 9.16 11.59
C GLU A 93 41.24 8.37 11.57
N LEU A 94 40.15 9.02 12.01
CA LEU A 94 38.82 8.41 12.05
C LEU A 94 37.97 8.95 10.89
N LEU A 95 37.65 8.11 9.91
CA LEU A 95 36.69 8.44 8.86
C LEU A 95 35.29 8.07 9.34
N ILE A 96 34.45 9.07 9.66
CA ILE A 96 33.04 8.86 9.98
C ILE A 96 32.27 8.79 8.66
N ILE A 97 32.01 7.58 8.16
CA ILE A 97 31.08 7.38 7.04
C ILE A 97 29.66 7.43 7.62
N ALA A 98 28.91 8.50 7.31
CA ALA A 98 27.49 8.53 7.58
C ALA A 98 26.81 7.50 6.67
N ALA A 99 26.40 6.35 7.22
CA ALA A 99 25.56 5.40 6.50
C ALA A 99 24.22 6.10 6.12
N PRO A 100 23.70 5.93 4.90
CA PRO A 100 22.35 6.36 4.57
C PRO A 100 21.38 5.67 5.54
N SER A 101 20.49 6.46 6.09
CA SER A 101 19.50 6.10 7.11
C SER A 101 18.87 4.72 6.88
N LEU A 102 19.26 3.72 7.67
CA LEU A 102 18.36 2.60 7.97
C LEU A 102 17.17 3.16 8.76
N PRO A 103 15.93 2.71 8.50
CA PRO A 103 14.78 3.13 9.27
C PRO A 103 14.99 2.75 10.74
N CYS A 104 14.78 3.73 11.62
CA CYS A 104 14.81 3.53 13.06
C CYS A 104 13.76 2.48 13.45
N LEU A 105 14.23 1.28 13.81
CA LEU A 105 13.54 0.41 14.74
C LEU A 105 13.54 1.10 16.11
N VAL A 106 12.55 1.95 16.32
CA VAL A 106 12.20 2.41 17.67
C VAL A 106 11.59 1.20 18.37
N ALA A 107 12.31 0.63 19.33
CA ALA A 107 11.71 -0.30 20.26
C ALA A 107 10.53 0.40 20.95
N ALA A 108 9.32 -0.10 20.68
CA ALA A 108 8.12 0.38 21.34
C ALA A 108 8.28 0.24 22.86
N PRO A 109 7.83 1.22 23.66
CA PRO A 109 7.80 1.08 25.11
C PRO A 109 6.98 -0.16 25.47
N SER A 110 7.49 -0.96 26.40
CA SER A 110 6.87 -2.16 26.98
C SER A 110 5.60 -1.82 27.77
N SER A 111 4.57 -1.37 27.07
CA SER A 111 3.19 -1.24 27.53
C SER A 111 2.17 -1.60 26.45
N MET A 112 2.62 -2.23 25.35
CA MET A 112 1.77 -2.91 24.37
C MET A 112 1.20 -4.21 24.98
N ALA A 113 0.45 -4.07 26.08
CA ALA A 113 -0.61 -5.00 26.40
C ALA A 113 -1.75 -4.63 25.46
N GLY A 114 -2.18 -5.59 24.63
CA GLY A 114 -3.10 -5.38 23.50
C GLY A 114 -4.15 -4.31 23.75
N SER A 115 -4.16 -3.30 22.89
CA SER A 115 -5.40 -2.55 22.68
C SER A 115 -6.44 -3.58 22.29
N ASN A 116 -7.43 -3.79 23.17
CA ASN A 116 -8.66 -4.49 22.83
C ASN A 116 -9.09 -4.02 21.45
N PRO A 117 -9.56 -4.91 20.55
CA PRO A 117 -10.09 -4.48 19.27
C PRO A 117 -11.07 -3.36 19.58
N SER A 118 -10.79 -2.17 19.05
CA SER A 118 -11.76 -1.08 19.02
C SER A 118 -13.09 -1.73 18.63
N SER A 119 -14.12 -1.61 19.47
CA SER A 119 -15.43 -2.26 19.27
C SER A 119 -15.74 -2.28 17.78
N SER A 120 -15.99 -3.46 17.21
CA SER A 120 -16.04 -3.62 15.75
C SER A 120 -16.97 -2.57 15.13
N VAL A 121 -16.68 -2.04 13.93
CA VAL A 121 -17.60 -1.09 13.27
C VAL A 121 -19.04 -1.62 13.21
N GLN A 122 -19.21 -2.95 13.17
CA GLN A 122 -20.50 -3.63 13.27
C GLN A 122 -21.17 -3.45 14.65
N GLU A 123 -20.43 -3.59 15.75
CA GLU A 123 -20.92 -3.26 17.10
C GLU A 123 -21.17 -1.74 17.25
N MET A 124 -20.38 -0.90 16.58
CA MET A 124 -20.53 0.56 16.65
C MET A 124 -21.66 1.10 15.77
N GLY A 125 -22.07 0.39 14.73
CA GLY A 125 -23.27 0.72 13.94
C GLY A 125 -24.56 0.73 14.77
N SER A 126 -24.53 0.14 15.97
CA SER A 126 -25.63 0.20 16.95
C SER A 126 -25.58 1.40 17.91
N LYS A 127 -24.50 2.19 17.90
CA LYS A 127 -24.32 3.39 18.74
C LYS A 127 -24.92 4.64 18.08
N ALA A 128 -25.28 5.64 18.89
CA ALA A 128 -25.88 6.88 18.42
C ALA A 128 -24.90 7.82 17.67
N GLU A 129 -23.60 7.73 17.97
CA GLU A 129 -22.57 8.62 17.41
C GLU A 129 -21.32 7.84 16.99
N VAL A 130 -20.73 8.28 15.87
CA VAL A 130 -19.48 7.76 15.32
C VAL A 130 -18.26 8.25 16.14
N PRO A 131 -17.26 7.39 16.44
CA PRO A 131 -16.02 7.84 17.09
C PRO A 131 -15.19 8.82 16.27
N GLU A 132 -14.48 9.74 16.94
CA GLU A 132 -13.70 10.83 16.31
C GLU A 132 -12.69 10.35 15.26
N GLY A 133 -12.08 9.18 15.48
CA GLY A 133 -11.12 8.59 14.54
C GLY A 133 -11.67 8.26 13.16
N TYR A 134 -12.99 8.24 12.96
CA TYR A 134 -13.63 8.00 11.65
C TYR A 134 -14.12 9.30 10.98
N ILE A 135 -14.10 10.42 11.70
CA ILE A 135 -14.74 11.66 11.25
C ILE A 135 -13.82 12.41 10.27
N HIS A 136 -14.31 12.57 9.05
CA HIS A 136 -13.66 13.37 8.01
C HIS A 136 -13.90 14.88 8.21
N LYS A 137 -12.87 15.67 7.90
CA LYS A 137 -12.97 17.13 7.81
C LYS A 137 -13.98 17.50 6.72
N GLN A 138 -14.66 18.64 6.88
CA GLN A 138 -15.81 19.02 6.05
C GLN A 138 -15.55 18.97 4.54
N ARG A 139 -14.36 19.38 4.09
CA ARG A 139 -13.95 19.35 2.67
C ARG A 139 -13.74 17.95 2.09
N ASP A 140 -13.52 16.96 2.96
CA ASP A 140 -13.15 15.58 2.60
C ASP A 140 -14.34 14.61 2.77
N ARG A 141 -15.53 15.13 3.11
CA ARG A 141 -16.76 14.35 3.32
C ARG A 141 -17.38 13.85 2.01
N GLY A 142 -18.26 12.85 2.13
CA GLY A 142 -19.01 12.29 1.02
C GLY A 142 -19.90 13.31 0.30
N ALA A 143 -20.16 13.07 -0.98
CA ALA A 143 -21.10 13.85 -1.80
C ALA A 143 -22.25 12.90 -2.20
N PRO A 144 -23.31 12.76 -1.39
CA PRO A 144 -24.35 11.77 -1.63
C PRO A 144 -25.09 12.01 -2.95
N ASP A 145 -25.30 13.29 -3.32
CA ASP A 145 -26.03 13.70 -4.53
C ASP A 145 -25.12 13.84 -5.77
N ALA A 146 -24.02 13.08 -5.82
CA ALA A 146 -23.12 13.10 -6.97
C ALA A 146 -23.82 12.59 -8.25
N PRO A 147 -23.56 13.19 -9.43
CA PRO A 147 -24.09 12.69 -10.69
C PRO A 147 -23.58 11.27 -10.99
N LEU A 148 -24.37 10.48 -11.72
CA LEU A 148 -23.93 9.16 -12.19
C LEU A 148 -22.83 9.29 -13.24
N MET A 149 -21.80 8.46 -13.12
CA MET A 149 -20.80 8.32 -14.16
C MET A 149 -21.39 7.64 -15.41
N GLN A 150 -20.91 8.02 -16.59
CA GLN A 150 -21.21 7.32 -17.84
C GLN A 150 -20.10 6.33 -18.16
N ALA A 151 -20.10 5.20 -17.46
CA ALA A 151 -19.14 4.11 -17.69
C ALA A 151 -19.43 3.42 -19.03
N SER A 152 -18.38 3.05 -19.77
CA SER A 152 -18.54 2.24 -20.98
C SER A 152 -18.88 0.80 -20.59
N VAL A 153 -19.94 0.25 -21.20
CA VAL A 153 -20.28 -1.17 -21.08
C VAL A 153 -19.56 -1.95 -22.18
N ILE A 154 -18.81 -2.98 -21.78
CA ILE A 154 -17.95 -3.78 -22.64
C ILE A 154 -18.39 -5.25 -22.57
N ASP A 155 -18.64 -5.84 -23.73
CA ASP A 155 -18.80 -7.28 -23.89
C ASP A 155 -17.43 -7.96 -23.83
N ILE A 156 -17.10 -8.52 -22.66
CA ILE A 156 -15.84 -9.23 -22.44
C ILE A 156 -15.76 -10.45 -23.37
N GLY A 157 -16.87 -11.08 -23.74
CA GLY A 157 -16.95 -12.17 -24.71
C GLY A 157 -16.33 -11.81 -26.06
N LEU A 158 -16.61 -10.60 -26.55
CA LEU A 158 -16.13 -10.07 -27.84
C LEU A 158 -14.69 -9.56 -27.83
N LEU A 159 -14.04 -9.47 -26.66
CA LEU A 159 -12.64 -9.05 -26.58
C LEU A 159 -11.66 -10.10 -27.11
N SER A 160 -12.06 -11.35 -27.38
CA SER A 160 -11.15 -12.36 -27.96
C SER A 160 -10.62 -11.93 -29.34
N ALA A 161 -9.42 -12.37 -29.72
CA ALA A 161 -8.83 -12.07 -31.02
C ALA A 161 -9.70 -12.63 -32.15
N SER A 162 -10.49 -11.75 -32.77
CA SER A 162 -11.37 -12.07 -33.90
C SER A 162 -11.49 -10.85 -34.80
N PRO A 163 -11.82 -11.02 -36.10
CA PRO A 163 -11.99 -9.89 -37.01
C PRO A 163 -13.03 -8.84 -36.56
N ASN A 164 -13.96 -9.24 -35.68
CA ASN A 164 -15.05 -8.41 -35.20
C ASN A 164 -14.75 -7.70 -33.87
N SER A 165 -13.56 -7.89 -33.27
CA SER A 165 -13.23 -7.30 -31.96
C SER A 165 -12.93 -5.80 -32.02
N GLY A 166 -12.66 -5.23 -33.19
CA GLY A 166 -12.24 -3.83 -33.37
C GLY A 166 -13.15 -2.80 -32.66
N PRO A 167 -14.47 -2.78 -32.92
CA PRO A 167 -15.38 -1.84 -32.26
C PRO A 167 -15.39 -1.97 -30.73
N GLU A 168 -15.24 -3.18 -30.20
CA GLU A 168 -15.26 -3.42 -28.75
C GLU A 168 -13.93 -3.03 -28.10
N LEU A 169 -12.80 -3.24 -28.78
CA LEU A 169 -11.48 -2.76 -28.37
C LEU A 169 -11.44 -1.22 -28.32
N GLU A 170 -12.07 -0.53 -29.27
CA GLU A 170 -12.16 0.93 -29.25
C GLU A 170 -12.98 1.45 -28.07
N LYS A 171 -14.12 0.80 -27.76
CA LYS A 171 -14.88 1.14 -26.54
C LYS A 171 -14.07 0.91 -25.28
N LEU A 172 -13.32 -0.21 -25.21
CA LEU A 172 -12.44 -0.52 -24.09
C LEU A 172 -11.39 0.58 -23.95
N ARG A 173 -10.67 0.92 -25.02
CA ARG A 173 -9.66 1.98 -25.05
C ARG A 173 -10.24 3.29 -24.53
N HIS A 174 -11.38 3.70 -25.09
CA HIS A 174 -12.04 4.94 -24.74
C HIS A 174 -12.46 5.00 -23.26
N GLY A 175 -13.06 3.93 -22.73
CA GLY A 175 -13.48 3.85 -21.33
C GLY A 175 -12.30 3.97 -20.35
N LEU A 176 -11.22 3.25 -20.63
CA LEU A 176 -10.01 3.25 -19.78
C LEU A 176 -9.20 4.56 -19.87
N GLN A 177 -9.26 5.27 -21.01
CA GLN A 177 -8.68 6.62 -21.14
C GLN A 177 -9.52 7.69 -20.43
N THR A 178 -10.85 7.58 -20.51
CA THR A 178 -11.78 8.64 -20.11
C THR A 178 -12.19 8.58 -18.64
N TRP A 179 -12.33 7.37 -18.11
CA TRP A 179 -12.76 7.11 -16.74
C TRP A 179 -11.79 6.23 -15.97
N GLY A 180 -10.87 5.54 -16.64
CA GLY A 180 -10.03 4.54 -16.00
C GLY A 180 -10.77 3.27 -15.59
N CYS A 181 -12.03 3.12 -16.01
CA CYS A 181 -12.84 1.96 -15.68
C CYS A 181 -13.92 1.69 -16.73
N ILE A 182 -14.39 0.43 -16.75
CA ILE A 182 -15.46 -0.07 -17.61
C ILE A 182 -16.37 -1.05 -16.86
N LEU A 183 -17.60 -1.22 -17.34
CA LEU A 183 -18.51 -2.27 -16.89
C LEU A 183 -18.42 -3.44 -17.87
N GLY A 184 -17.86 -4.56 -17.45
CA GLY A 184 -17.74 -5.77 -18.25
C GLY A 184 -18.96 -6.67 -18.11
N ILE A 185 -19.63 -6.97 -19.22
CA ILE A 185 -20.69 -7.99 -19.32
C ILE A 185 -20.20 -9.19 -20.12
N ASN A 186 -20.97 -10.28 -20.16
CA ASN A 186 -20.64 -11.49 -20.93
C ASN A 186 -19.22 -12.04 -20.62
N HIS A 187 -18.81 -11.92 -19.35
CA HIS A 187 -17.51 -12.39 -18.85
C HIS A 187 -17.44 -13.91 -18.62
N GLY A 188 -18.52 -14.64 -18.89
CA GLY A 188 -18.56 -16.11 -18.84
C GLY A 188 -19.02 -16.73 -17.51
N MET A 189 -19.41 -15.91 -16.53
CA MET A 189 -20.04 -16.39 -15.28
C MET A 189 -21.53 -16.10 -15.32
N SER A 190 -22.36 -17.03 -14.82
CA SER A 190 -23.81 -16.83 -14.80
C SER A 190 -24.23 -15.86 -13.69
N PRO A 191 -25.39 -15.17 -13.84
CA PRO A 191 -25.97 -14.35 -12.78
C PRO A 191 -26.13 -15.11 -11.46
N GLU A 192 -26.59 -16.36 -11.51
CA GLU A 192 -26.80 -17.21 -10.33
C GLU A 192 -25.49 -17.50 -9.60
N PHE A 193 -24.39 -17.71 -10.33
CA PHE A 193 -23.08 -17.89 -9.73
C PHE A 193 -22.58 -16.62 -9.05
N LEU A 194 -22.77 -15.44 -9.68
CA LEU A 194 -22.42 -14.17 -9.06
C LEU A 194 -23.25 -13.88 -7.80
N GLU A 195 -24.52 -14.30 -7.78
CA GLU A 195 -25.37 -14.27 -6.59
C GLU A 195 -24.82 -15.18 -5.48
N ASP A 196 -24.46 -16.43 -5.82
CA ASP A 196 -23.83 -17.38 -4.89
C ASP A 196 -22.55 -16.78 -4.27
N VAL A 197 -21.70 -16.12 -5.07
CA VAL A 197 -20.49 -15.41 -4.59
C VAL A 197 -20.86 -14.32 -3.58
N ARG A 198 -21.84 -13.46 -3.88
CA ARG A 198 -22.31 -12.44 -2.93
C ARG A 198 -22.90 -13.07 -1.67
N HIS A 199 -23.63 -14.17 -1.82
CA HIS A 199 -24.31 -14.85 -0.73
C HIS A 199 -23.32 -15.41 0.28
N VAL A 200 -22.28 -16.14 -0.15
CA VAL A 200 -21.28 -16.68 0.78
C VAL A 200 -20.49 -15.58 1.50
N ILE A 201 -20.29 -14.42 0.86
CA ILE A 201 -19.67 -13.24 1.46
C ILE A 201 -20.58 -12.67 2.55
N LYS A 202 -21.86 -12.43 2.24
CA LYS A 202 -22.85 -11.93 3.22
C LYS A 202 -22.96 -12.88 4.42
N GLN A 203 -23.03 -14.19 4.16
CA GLN A 203 -23.08 -15.21 5.20
C GLN A 203 -21.83 -15.16 6.10
N PHE A 204 -20.63 -15.06 5.52
CA PHE A 204 -19.40 -14.94 6.31
C PHE A 204 -19.41 -13.71 7.23
N PHE A 205 -19.77 -12.52 6.71
CA PHE A 205 -19.80 -11.30 7.53
C PHE A 205 -20.93 -11.29 8.58
N SER A 206 -21.99 -12.07 8.33
CA SER A 206 -23.09 -12.31 9.27
C SER A 206 -22.76 -13.32 10.37
N CYS A 207 -21.69 -14.10 10.25
CA CYS A 207 -21.26 -15.02 11.29
C CYS A 207 -20.95 -14.29 12.61
N PRO A 208 -21.11 -14.97 13.77
CA PRO A 208 -20.69 -14.43 15.06
C PRO A 208 -19.23 -13.98 15.04
N MET A 209 -18.89 -12.96 15.84
CA MET A 209 -17.53 -12.42 15.89
C MET A 209 -16.49 -13.50 16.21
N GLU A 210 -16.81 -14.42 17.13
CA GLU A 210 -15.97 -15.57 17.50
C GLU A 210 -15.60 -16.46 16.30
N GLU A 211 -16.52 -16.60 15.34
CA GLU A 211 -16.26 -17.36 14.11
C GLU A 211 -15.32 -16.58 13.19
N LYS A 212 -15.61 -15.29 12.97
CA LYS A 212 -14.81 -14.45 12.07
C LYS A 212 -13.39 -14.26 12.58
N LEU A 213 -13.21 -14.16 13.90
CA LEU A 213 -11.91 -13.98 14.53
C LEU A 213 -10.97 -15.19 14.36
N LYS A 214 -11.48 -16.38 14.00
CA LYS A 214 -10.64 -17.54 13.65
C LYS A 214 -9.74 -17.28 12.44
N TYR A 215 -10.14 -16.33 11.59
CA TYR A 215 -9.45 -15.97 10.36
C TYR A 215 -8.76 -14.61 10.47
N SER A 216 -8.51 -14.12 11.69
CA SER A 216 -7.98 -12.78 11.92
C SER A 216 -6.62 -12.56 11.25
N MET A 217 -6.43 -11.36 10.73
CA MET A 217 -5.12 -10.89 10.31
C MET A 217 -4.16 -10.81 11.50
N GLU A 218 -2.94 -11.31 11.32
CA GLU A 218 -1.85 -11.17 12.28
C GLU A 218 -1.11 -9.83 12.11
N GLU A 219 -0.45 -9.33 13.15
CA GLU A 219 0.13 -7.97 13.21
C GLU A 219 1.09 -7.64 12.05
N ALA A 220 1.85 -8.63 11.58
CA ALA A 220 2.80 -8.48 10.47
C ALA A 220 2.21 -8.82 9.09
N GLU A 221 0.99 -9.35 9.02
CA GLU A 221 0.39 -9.85 7.78
C GLU A 221 -0.62 -8.86 7.18
N ILE A 222 -1.01 -9.06 5.92
CA ILE A 222 -2.11 -8.33 5.27
C ILE A 222 -3.36 -9.20 5.10
N GLU A 223 -3.16 -10.52 4.94
CA GLU A 223 -4.22 -11.51 4.79
C GLU A 223 -4.97 -11.73 6.11
N GLY A 224 -6.24 -12.13 5.99
CA GLY A 224 -7.14 -12.39 7.10
C GLY A 224 -8.23 -11.34 7.27
N TYR A 225 -9.10 -11.61 8.24
CA TYR A 225 -10.23 -10.79 8.66
C TYR A 225 -9.78 -9.69 9.62
N GLY A 226 -10.33 -8.48 9.45
CA GLY A 226 -10.12 -7.36 10.35
C GLY A 226 -10.32 -6.01 9.68
N ASN A 227 -9.81 -4.97 10.31
CA ASN A 227 -9.72 -3.63 9.73
C ASN A 227 -8.33 -3.43 9.11
N ASP A 228 -8.17 -2.36 8.33
CA ASP A 228 -6.83 -1.96 7.88
C ASP A 228 -5.95 -1.50 9.05
N LYS A 229 -4.63 -1.62 8.86
CA LYS A 229 -3.65 -1.29 9.92
C LYS A 229 -3.74 0.19 10.31
N VAL A 230 -3.69 0.43 11.62
CA VAL A 230 -3.57 1.78 12.19
C VAL A 230 -2.09 2.09 12.36
N LEU A 231 -1.59 3.04 11.58
CA LEU A 231 -0.17 3.44 11.54
C LEU A 231 0.14 4.64 12.45
N SER A 232 -0.88 5.38 12.88
CA SER A 232 -0.73 6.54 13.78
C SER A 232 -2.02 6.85 14.54
N ASP A 233 -1.91 7.48 15.70
CA ASP A 233 -3.07 7.89 16.53
C ASP A 233 -3.91 8.99 15.87
N THR A 234 -3.35 9.71 14.90
CA THR A 234 -4.04 10.76 14.14
C THR A 234 -4.65 10.26 12.83
N GLN A 235 -4.60 8.94 12.57
CA GLN A 235 -5.11 8.34 11.35
C GLN A 235 -6.64 8.39 11.33
N ILE A 236 -7.19 8.89 10.22
CA ILE A 236 -8.62 8.72 9.96
C ILE A 236 -8.87 7.29 9.49
N LEU A 237 -9.82 6.60 10.13
CA LEU A 237 -10.16 5.21 9.87
C LEU A 237 -11.32 5.09 8.88
N ASP A 238 -11.30 4.02 8.09
CA ASP A 238 -12.37 3.69 7.15
C ASP A 238 -13.51 2.93 7.86
N TRP A 239 -14.75 3.25 7.52
CA TRP A 239 -15.96 2.62 8.05
C TRP A 239 -16.25 1.30 7.32
N ASN A 240 -15.32 0.34 7.41
CA ASN A 240 -15.46 -0.97 6.81
C ASN A 240 -14.87 -2.09 7.70
N HIS A 241 -15.24 -3.31 7.38
CA HIS A 241 -14.50 -4.53 7.71
C HIS A 241 -14.02 -5.15 6.41
N ARG A 242 -12.93 -5.92 6.48
CA ARG A 242 -12.50 -6.70 5.34
C ARG A 242 -11.98 -8.07 5.70
N LEU A 243 -12.10 -8.98 4.75
CA LEU A 243 -11.30 -10.19 4.66
C LEU A 243 -10.38 -10.01 3.46
N PHE A 244 -9.09 -10.29 3.61
CA PHE A 244 -8.12 -10.22 2.53
C PHE A 244 -7.49 -11.59 2.31
N LEU A 245 -7.51 -12.12 1.09
CA LEU A 245 -7.00 -13.45 0.75
C LEU A 245 -6.16 -13.39 -0.52
N THR A 246 -5.03 -14.09 -0.56
CA THR A 246 -4.41 -14.44 -1.84
C THR A 246 -5.25 -15.53 -2.52
N LEU A 247 -5.65 -15.32 -3.77
CA LEU A 247 -6.44 -16.24 -4.61
C LEU A 247 -5.60 -17.05 -5.59
N PHE A 248 -4.55 -16.47 -6.14
CA PHE A 248 -3.64 -17.11 -7.10
C PHE A 248 -2.23 -16.54 -6.92
N PRO A 249 -1.15 -17.35 -7.03
CA PRO A 249 -1.17 -18.78 -7.30
C PRO A 249 -1.62 -19.60 -6.09
N GLU A 250 -2.11 -20.83 -6.32
CA GLU A 250 -2.73 -21.66 -5.28
C GLU A 250 -1.76 -22.02 -4.16
N GLU A 251 -0.50 -22.25 -4.49
CA GLU A 251 0.57 -22.56 -3.55
C GLU A 251 0.90 -21.41 -2.59
N SER A 252 0.53 -20.17 -2.94
CA SER A 252 0.72 -19.00 -2.08
C SER A 252 -0.43 -18.79 -1.10
N ARG A 253 -1.54 -19.55 -1.22
CA ARG A 253 -2.72 -19.38 -0.38
C ARG A 253 -2.45 -19.78 1.07
N ARG A 254 -2.73 -18.88 2.01
CA ARG A 254 -2.69 -19.18 3.44
C ARG A 254 -4.01 -19.78 3.91
N VAL A 255 -4.13 -21.11 3.87
CA VAL A 255 -5.37 -21.84 4.22
C VAL A 255 -5.93 -21.46 5.61
N LYS A 256 -5.08 -21.05 6.56
CA LYS A 256 -5.49 -20.56 7.89
C LYS A 256 -6.46 -19.37 7.83
N HIS A 257 -6.36 -18.53 6.79
CA HIS A 257 -7.19 -17.33 6.61
C HIS A 257 -8.44 -17.58 5.77
N TRP A 258 -8.51 -18.71 5.07
CA TRP A 258 -9.65 -19.04 4.22
C TRP A 258 -10.82 -19.56 5.05
N PRO A 259 -11.98 -18.87 5.08
CA PRO A 259 -13.13 -19.31 5.86
C PRO A 259 -13.61 -20.70 5.48
N SER A 260 -13.87 -21.57 6.46
CA SER A 260 -14.56 -22.86 6.28
C SER A 260 -16.04 -22.78 6.63
N ASN A 261 -16.46 -21.67 7.26
CA ASN A 261 -17.84 -21.33 7.55
C ASN A 261 -18.14 -19.95 6.92
N PRO A 262 -19.10 -19.82 6.00
CA PRO A 262 -20.07 -20.83 5.56
C PRO A 262 -19.45 -21.99 4.77
N HIS A 263 -20.08 -23.17 4.81
CA HIS A 263 -19.56 -24.42 4.22
C HIS A 263 -19.15 -24.29 2.75
N ARG A 264 -19.93 -23.53 1.95
CA ARG A 264 -19.67 -23.33 0.52
C ARG A 264 -18.65 -22.21 0.22
N PHE A 265 -18.14 -21.49 1.22
CA PHE A 265 -17.26 -20.34 1.00
C PHE A 265 -16.05 -20.68 0.14
N ARG A 266 -15.28 -21.71 0.53
CA ARG A 266 -14.03 -22.05 -0.17
C ARG A 266 -14.28 -22.50 -1.60
N GLU A 267 -15.28 -23.36 -1.80
CA GLU A 267 -15.66 -23.89 -3.11
C GLU A 267 -16.04 -22.76 -4.08
N VAL A 268 -16.96 -21.88 -3.66
CA VAL A 268 -17.44 -20.77 -4.48
C VAL A 268 -16.32 -19.77 -4.78
N ILE A 269 -15.48 -19.43 -3.80
CA ILE A 269 -14.37 -18.49 -4.00
C ILE A 269 -13.23 -19.10 -4.82
N ASP A 270 -13.02 -20.42 -4.76
CA ASP A 270 -12.05 -21.10 -5.61
C ASP A 270 -12.48 -21.10 -7.08
N GLU A 271 -13.76 -21.41 -7.36
CA GLU A 271 -14.32 -21.29 -8.71
C GLU A 271 -14.29 -19.84 -9.21
N TYR A 272 -14.60 -18.88 -8.34
CA TYR A 272 -14.52 -17.45 -8.69
C TYR A 272 -13.07 -17.04 -9.01
N SER A 273 -12.09 -17.52 -8.25
CA SER A 273 -10.66 -17.28 -8.50
C SER A 273 -10.23 -17.77 -9.89
N ALA A 274 -10.63 -18.99 -10.27
CA ALA A 274 -10.32 -19.55 -11.58
C ALA A 274 -10.91 -18.70 -12.72
N ASN A 275 -12.15 -18.25 -12.58
CA ASN A 275 -12.79 -17.36 -13.55
C ASN A 275 -12.11 -15.98 -13.61
N MET A 276 -11.73 -15.40 -12.47
CA MET A 276 -11.03 -14.12 -12.41
C MET A 276 -9.69 -14.14 -13.12
N ARG A 277 -8.95 -15.25 -13.06
CA ARG A 277 -7.70 -15.41 -13.83
C ARG A 277 -7.93 -15.26 -15.33
N VAL A 278 -8.96 -15.94 -15.86
CA VAL A 278 -9.31 -15.87 -17.28
C VAL A 278 -9.76 -14.46 -17.68
N VAL A 279 -10.61 -13.84 -16.86
CA VAL A 279 -11.12 -12.48 -17.11
C VAL A 279 -9.98 -11.45 -17.11
N CYS A 280 -9.11 -11.47 -16.10
CA CYS A 280 -7.98 -10.56 -16.01
C CYS A 280 -7.02 -10.69 -17.20
N GLU A 281 -6.64 -11.92 -17.55
CA GLU A 281 -5.75 -12.16 -18.70
C GLU A 281 -6.38 -11.66 -20.01
N LYS A 282 -7.68 -11.94 -20.22
CA LYS A 282 -8.40 -11.49 -21.42
C LYS A 282 -8.43 -9.97 -21.54
N ILE A 283 -8.68 -9.27 -20.42
CA ILE A 283 -8.70 -7.81 -20.37
C ILE A 283 -7.30 -7.24 -20.65
N LEU A 284 -6.26 -7.76 -20.00
CA LEU A 284 -4.87 -7.28 -20.21
C LEU A 284 -4.43 -7.46 -21.66
N LYS A 285 -4.78 -8.59 -22.28
CA LYS A 285 -4.50 -8.82 -23.72
C LYS A 285 -5.30 -7.90 -24.64
N ALA A 286 -6.53 -7.58 -24.26
CA ALA A 286 -7.35 -6.62 -25.00
C ALA A 286 -6.83 -5.20 -24.85
N MET A 287 -6.32 -4.80 -23.68
CA MET A 287 -5.64 -3.52 -23.48
C MET A 287 -4.45 -3.37 -24.42
N GLY A 288 -3.60 -4.40 -24.55
CA GLY A 288 -2.47 -4.41 -25.50
C GLY A 288 -2.92 -4.18 -26.94
N ARG A 289 -3.86 -5.00 -27.43
CA ARG A 289 -4.40 -4.89 -28.78
C ARG A 289 -5.10 -3.55 -29.05
N SER A 290 -5.78 -3.00 -28.05
CA SER A 290 -6.45 -1.70 -28.20
C SER A 290 -5.49 -0.52 -28.36
N LEU A 291 -4.20 -0.72 -28.03
CA LEU A 291 -3.12 0.24 -28.26
C LEU A 291 -2.24 -0.15 -29.46
N ASP A 292 -2.71 -1.06 -30.33
CA ASP A 292 -1.97 -1.58 -31.48
C ASP A 292 -0.64 -2.25 -31.10
N LEU A 293 -0.57 -2.82 -29.90
CA LEU A 293 0.58 -3.57 -29.39
C LEU A 293 0.43 -5.07 -29.64
N GLU A 294 1.53 -5.81 -29.47
CA GLU A 294 1.49 -7.26 -29.33
C GLU A 294 0.60 -7.62 -28.12
N GLU A 295 -0.25 -8.63 -28.27
CA GLU A 295 -1.35 -8.88 -27.32
C GLU A 295 -0.86 -9.17 -25.89
N ASN A 296 0.30 -9.79 -25.73
CA ASN A 296 0.87 -10.16 -24.45
C ASN A 296 1.73 -9.06 -23.81
N SER A 297 1.89 -7.89 -24.46
CA SER A 297 2.78 -6.81 -23.98
C SER A 297 2.59 -6.46 -22.49
N PHE A 298 1.35 -6.29 -22.03
CA PHE A 298 1.06 -6.02 -20.61
C PHE A 298 1.29 -7.25 -19.72
N VAL A 299 0.89 -8.44 -20.18
CA VAL A 299 1.04 -9.70 -19.42
C VAL A 299 2.52 -10.01 -19.18
N GLU A 300 3.35 -9.90 -20.22
CA GLU A 300 4.80 -10.12 -20.14
C GLU A 300 5.50 -9.12 -19.22
N GLN A 301 5.05 -7.86 -19.28
CA GLN A 301 5.56 -6.81 -18.42
C GLN A 301 5.27 -7.08 -16.93
N PHE A 302 4.08 -7.57 -16.62
CA PHE A 302 3.70 -7.88 -15.24
C PHE A 302 4.24 -9.23 -14.74
N GLY A 303 4.75 -10.07 -15.65
CA GLY A 303 5.46 -11.30 -15.33
C GLY A 303 4.55 -12.49 -15.01
N GLU A 304 5.13 -13.68 -15.10
CA GLU A 304 4.41 -14.97 -14.95
C GLU A 304 4.05 -15.31 -13.49
N ARG A 305 4.72 -14.67 -12.51
CA ARG A 305 4.50 -14.89 -11.07
C ARG A 305 3.62 -13.81 -10.44
N PHE A 306 2.67 -13.30 -11.21
CA PHE A 306 1.68 -12.37 -10.70
C PHE A 306 0.82 -13.01 -9.60
N GLU A 307 0.23 -12.17 -8.76
CA GLU A 307 -0.71 -12.59 -7.72
C GLU A 307 -2.11 -12.07 -8.05
N LEU A 308 -3.14 -12.89 -7.83
CA LEU A 308 -4.51 -12.39 -7.66
C LEU A 308 -4.79 -12.30 -6.17
N ALA A 309 -5.00 -11.10 -5.66
CA ALA A 309 -5.38 -10.86 -4.27
C ALA A 309 -6.84 -10.40 -4.20
N ALA A 310 -7.61 -10.93 -3.26
CA ALA A 310 -9.00 -10.58 -3.05
C ALA A 310 -9.21 -9.81 -1.77
N ARG A 311 -9.96 -8.71 -1.85
CA ARG A 311 -10.48 -7.98 -0.70
C ARG A 311 -12.00 -8.03 -0.71
N PHE A 312 -12.53 -8.77 0.24
CA PHE A 312 -13.94 -8.82 0.57
C PHE A 312 -14.24 -7.66 1.51
N ASN A 313 -15.02 -6.69 1.05
CA ASN A 313 -15.37 -5.51 1.84
C ASN A 313 -16.79 -5.63 2.37
N PHE A 314 -16.97 -5.25 3.63
CA PHE A 314 -18.27 -5.13 4.28
C PHE A 314 -18.38 -3.75 4.91
N TYR A 315 -19.40 -3.00 4.49
CA TYR A 315 -19.68 -1.65 4.98
C TYR A 315 -20.99 -1.71 5.78
N PRO A 316 -20.94 -1.71 7.12
CA PRO A 316 -22.15 -1.70 7.93
C PRO A 316 -22.86 -0.34 7.83
N PRO A 317 -24.18 -0.30 8.11
CA PRO A 317 -24.91 0.95 8.26
C PRO A 317 -24.22 1.88 9.27
N CYS A 318 -24.22 3.18 8.96
CA CYS A 318 -23.60 4.22 9.79
C CYS A 318 -24.67 5.21 10.28
N PRO A 319 -24.72 5.54 11.59
CA PRO A 319 -25.66 6.54 12.11
C PRO A 319 -25.40 7.96 11.58
N ASN A 320 -24.15 8.28 11.22
CA ASN A 320 -23.75 9.59 10.70
C ASN A 320 -22.96 9.43 9.38
N PRO A 321 -23.61 8.96 8.29
CA PRO A 321 -22.91 8.58 7.06
C PRO A 321 -22.19 9.77 6.39
N ASP A 322 -22.68 11.00 6.59
CA ASP A 322 -22.07 12.22 6.05
C ASP A 322 -20.72 12.56 6.68
N LEU A 323 -20.39 11.97 7.83
CA LEU A 323 -19.15 12.24 8.57
C LEU A 323 -18.03 11.26 8.24
N VAL A 324 -18.34 10.11 7.65
CA VAL A 324 -17.38 9.01 7.46
C VAL A 324 -17.28 8.59 6.01
N LEU A 325 -16.28 7.80 5.68
CA LEU A 325 -16.17 7.10 4.40
C LEU A 325 -16.01 5.60 4.66
N GLY A 326 -16.66 4.78 3.84
CA GLY A 326 -16.40 3.34 3.81
C GLY A 326 -14.99 3.02 3.30
N ALA A 327 -14.48 3.83 2.37
CA ALA A 327 -13.08 3.85 1.97
C ALA A 327 -12.68 5.26 1.52
N LYS A 328 -11.57 5.77 2.03
CA LYS A 328 -11.00 7.08 1.65
C LYS A 328 -10.65 7.20 0.16
N PRO A 329 -10.52 8.42 -0.38
CA PRO A 329 -10.02 8.64 -1.73
C PRO A 329 -8.65 7.99 -1.96
N HIS A 330 -8.57 7.11 -2.95
CA HIS A 330 -7.34 6.41 -3.34
C HIS A 330 -7.39 5.98 -4.80
N ALA A 331 -6.26 5.51 -5.32
CA ALA A 331 -6.18 4.77 -6.56
C ALA A 331 -5.49 3.43 -6.28
N ASP A 332 -5.82 2.41 -7.07
CA ASP A 332 -5.30 1.07 -6.86
C ASP A 332 -3.87 0.95 -7.39
N VAL A 333 -2.99 0.31 -6.62
CA VAL A 333 -1.59 0.05 -7.02
C VAL A 333 -1.41 -1.23 -7.84
N SER A 334 -2.50 -1.95 -8.09
CA SER A 334 -2.54 -3.14 -8.95
C SER A 334 -2.26 -2.78 -10.41
N ALA A 335 -2.19 -3.78 -11.29
CA ALA A 335 -2.29 -3.58 -12.73
C ALA A 335 -3.74 -3.23 -13.10
N ILE A 336 -4.66 -4.11 -12.71
CA ILE A 336 -6.10 -3.91 -12.83
C ILE A 336 -6.79 -4.42 -11.56
N THR A 337 -7.97 -3.88 -11.30
CA THR A 337 -8.87 -4.37 -10.27
C THR A 337 -10.19 -4.78 -10.91
N VAL A 338 -10.66 -6.00 -10.63
CA VAL A 338 -11.97 -6.48 -11.07
C VAL A 338 -12.88 -6.55 -9.85
N LEU A 339 -13.93 -5.72 -9.85
CA LEU A 339 -14.82 -5.52 -8.72
C LEU A 339 -16.20 -6.11 -9.02
N LEU A 340 -16.61 -7.07 -8.19
CA LEU A 340 -18.01 -7.47 -8.07
C LEU A 340 -18.68 -6.55 -7.04
N GLN A 341 -19.53 -5.66 -7.52
CA GLN A 341 -20.27 -4.72 -6.68
C GLN A 341 -21.44 -5.41 -5.94
N ASP A 342 -21.92 -4.73 -4.90
CA ASP A 342 -23.25 -5.01 -4.37
C ASP A 342 -24.29 -4.96 -5.49
N GLU A 343 -25.32 -5.78 -5.35
CA GLU A 343 -26.37 -5.89 -6.35
C GLU A 343 -27.28 -4.65 -6.40
N GLN A 344 -27.47 -3.99 -5.25
CA GLN A 344 -28.46 -2.91 -5.11
C GLN A 344 -27.94 -1.71 -4.32
N VAL A 345 -26.94 -1.88 -3.46
CA VAL A 345 -26.48 -0.83 -2.54
C VAL A 345 -25.33 -0.02 -3.13
N GLU A 346 -25.62 1.23 -3.49
CA GLU A 346 -24.65 2.20 -4.00
C GLU A 346 -23.61 2.59 -2.95
N GLY A 347 -22.51 3.18 -3.40
CA GLY A 347 -21.51 3.78 -2.51
C GLY A 347 -20.19 4.10 -3.18
N LEU A 348 -19.81 3.39 -4.25
CA LEU A 348 -18.58 3.67 -4.97
C LEU A 348 -18.69 4.99 -5.75
N GLN A 349 -17.68 5.85 -5.62
CA GLN A 349 -17.57 7.09 -6.37
C GLN A 349 -16.21 7.25 -7.02
N PHE A 350 -16.18 7.89 -8.19
CA PHE A 350 -14.98 8.21 -8.94
C PHE A 350 -14.78 9.72 -9.02
N LEU A 351 -13.54 10.17 -8.87
CA LEU A 351 -13.15 11.57 -9.02
C LEU A 351 -12.77 11.83 -10.49
N LYS A 352 -13.39 12.84 -11.10
CA LYS A 352 -13.05 13.31 -12.44
C LYS A 352 -12.96 14.83 -12.46
N GLY A 353 -11.77 15.35 -12.76
CA GLY A 353 -11.47 16.75 -12.45
C GLY A 353 -11.56 16.98 -10.94
N ASP A 354 -12.38 17.95 -10.54
CA ASP A 354 -12.64 18.26 -9.13
C ASP A 354 -14.03 17.78 -8.66
N GLU A 355 -14.71 16.96 -9.45
CA GLU A 355 -16.07 16.49 -9.19
C GLU A 355 -16.12 14.97 -8.95
N TRP A 356 -16.96 14.56 -7.99
CA TRP A 356 -17.23 13.16 -7.69
C TRP A 356 -18.44 12.67 -8.48
N PHE A 357 -18.37 11.44 -8.98
CA PHE A 357 -19.44 10.78 -9.72
C PHE A 357 -19.76 9.42 -9.11
N ASN A 358 -21.05 9.10 -8.96
CA ASN A 358 -21.52 7.81 -8.50
C ASN A 358 -21.26 6.73 -9.56
N ALA A 359 -20.72 5.58 -9.14
CA ALA A 359 -20.59 4.42 -10.00
C ALA A 359 -21.96 3.84 -10.33
N SER A 360 -22.18 3.45 -11.59
CA SER A 360 -23.40 2.74 -11.96
C SER A 360 -23.39 1.31 -11.41
N ILE A 361 -24.53 0.84 -10.91
CA ILE A 361 -24.75 -0.57 -10.57
C ILE A 361 -25.39 -1.26 -11.77
N LEU A 362 -24.70 -2.27 -12.28
CA LEU A 362 -25.22 -3.22 -13.26
C LEU A 362 -25.02 -4.61 -12.63
N PRO A 363 -26.08 -5.25 -12.10
CA PRO A 363 -25.97 -6.40 -11.19
C PRO A 363 -25.07 -7.54 -11.68
N ASP A 364 -25.14 -7.86 -12.96
CA ASP A 364 -24.40 -8.98 -13.56
C ASP A 364 -23.10 -8.55 -14.23
N ALA A 365 -22.65 -7.30 -14.03
CA ALA A 365 -21.41 -6.80 -14.59
C ALA A 365 -20.28 -6.76 -13.58
N LEU A 366 -19.07 -6.94 -14.08
CA LEU A 366 -17.84 -6.70 -13.34
C LEU A 366 -17.35 -5.28 -13.63
N LEU A 367 -17.11 -4.49 -12.60
CA LEU A 367 -16.47 -3.19 -12.78
C LEU A 367 -14.95 -3.39 -12.83
N VAL A 368 -14.33 -3.07 -13.96
CA VAL A 368 -12.88 -3.20 -14.16
C VAL A 368 -12.25 -1.82 -14.03
N LEU A 369 -11.26 -1.68 -13.16
CA LEU A 369 -10.49 -0.45 -12.94
C LEU A 369 -9.04 -0.65 -13.40
N VAL A 370 -8.47 0.38 -14.00
CA VAL A 370 -7.03 0.51 -14.22
C VAL A 370 -6.36 0.84 -12.90
N GLY A 371 -5.27 0.15 -12.58
CA GLY A 371 -4.40 0.51 -11.48
C GLY A 371 -3.16 1.27 -11.93
N ASP A 372 -2.40 1.78 -10.97
CA ASP A 372 -1.22 2.62 -11.19
C ASP A 372 -0.17 1.92 -12.06
N GLN A 373 -0.04 0.59 -11.98
CA GLN A 373 0.94 -0.17 -12.77
C GLN A 373 0.60 -0.15 -14.27
N VAL A 374 -0.68 -0.20 -14.64
CA VAL A 374 -1.10 -0.06 -16.05
C VAL A 374 -1.03 1.40 -16.52
N GLU A 375 -1.31 2.38 -15.66
CA GLU A 375 -1.07 3.79 -16.01
C GLU A 375 0.42 4.03 -16.32
N ILE A 376 1.33 3.51 -15.50
CA ILE A 376 2.78 3.59 -15.74
C ILE A 376 3.15 2.86 -17.05
N ALA A 377 2.74 1.60 -17.19
CA ALA A 377 3.03 0.76 -18.36
C ALA A 377 2.56 1.37 -19.69
N SER A 378 1.37 1.95 -19.68
CA SER A 378 0.78 2.60 -20.85
C SER A 378 1.31 4.03 -21.09
N ASN A 379 2.35 4.46 -20.37
CA ASN A 379 2.89 5.81 -20.42
C ASN A 379 1.80 6.89 -20.20
N GLY A 380 0.84 6.60 -19.32
CA GLY A 380 -0.26 7.49 -18.97
C GLY A 380 -1.43 7.50 -19.95
N ILE A 381 -1.48 6.62 -20.96
CA ILE A 381 -2.63 6.55 -21.88
C ILE A 381 -3.87 6.11 -21.12
N PHE A 382 -3.80 4.97 -20.44
CA PHE A 382 -4.85 4.54 -19.52
C PHE A 382 -4.68 5.22 -18.17
N LYS A 383 -5.80 5.61 -17.55
CA LYS A 383 -5.79 6.41 -16.32
C LYS A 383 -6.18 5.55 -15.14
N SER A 384 -5.36 5.53 -14.11
CA SER A 384 -5.69 4.94 -12.81
C SER A 384 -6.59 5.92 -12.05
N PRO A 385 -7.89 5.62 -11.87
CA PRO A 385 -8.84 6.58 -11.37
C PRO A 385 -8.80 6.66 -9.85
N VAL A 386 -8.88 7.90 -9.34
CA VAL A 386 -9.10 8.13 -7.91
C VAL A 386 -10.56 7.82 -7.59
N HIS A 387 -10.80 7.00 -6.59
CA HIS A 387 -12.12 6.55 -6.18
C HIS A 387 -12.23 6.47 -4.65
N ARG A 388 -13.46 6.47 -4.14
CA ARG A 388 -13.80 6.34 -2.72
C ARG A 388 -15.08 5.55 -2.55
N VAL A 389 -15.38 5.14 -1.32
CA VAL A 389 -16.65 4.46 -1.00
C VAL A 389 -17.37 5.22 0.10
N LEU A 390 -18.61 5.62 -0.17
CA LEU A 390 -19.54 6.16 0.81
C LEU A 390 -20.18 5.03 1.63
N THR A 391 -20.70 5.38 2.79
CA THR A 391 -21.61 4.54 3.56
C THR A 391 -23.01 5.16 3.58
N ASN A 392 -23.97 4.46 4.19
CA ASN A 392 -25.33 4.92 4.34
C ASN A 392 -25.89 4.47 5.70
N SER A 393 -27.05 5.00 6.11
CA SER A 393 -27.65 4.72 7.42
C SER A 393 -28.64 3.56 7.47
N LYS A 394 -28.94 2.92 6.32
CA LYS A 394 -30.08 2.00 6.19
C LYS A 394 -29.68 0.56 5.88
N SER A 395 -28.66 0.38 5.06
CA SER A 395 -28.34 -0.88 4.41
C SER A 395 -26.85 -1.17 4.51
N GLU A 396 -26.51 -2.40 4.86
CA GLU A 396 -25.16 -2.89 4.66
C GLU A 396 -24.83 -2.96 3.16
N ARG A 397 -23.56 -2.79 2.83
CA ARG A 397 -23.04 -2.98 1.47
C ARG A 397 -21.91 -3.97 1.49
N ILE A 398 -21.83 -4.85 0.49
CA ILE A 398 -20.64 -5.67 0.26
C ILE A 398 -20.00 -5.37 -1.10
N SER A 399 -18.72 -5.70 -1.24
CA SER A 399 -18.09 -5.79 -2.56
C SER A 399 -16.86 -6.68 -2.52
N LEU A 400 -16.60 -7.41 -3.61
CA LEU A 400 -15.40 -8.24 -3.76
C LEU A 400 -14.49 -7.63 -4.83
N ALA A 401 -13.36 -7.07 -4.40
CA ALA A 401 -12.32 -6.55 -5.27
C ALA A 401 -11.24 -7.62 -5.48
N VAL A 402 -10.90 -7.92 -6.73
CA VAL A 402 -9.78 -8.80 -7.08
C VAL A 402 -8.72 -7.97 -7.79
N PHE A 403 -7.54 -7.88 -7.17
CA PHE A 403 -6.39 -7.14 -7.65
C PHE A 403 -5.47 -8.07 -8.44
N TYR A 404 -5.15 -7.70 -9.67
CA TYR A 404 -4.04 -8.29 -10.41
C TYR A 404 -2.75 -7.58 -10.00
N VAL A 405 -1.92 -8.24 -9.21
CA VAL A 405 -0.67 -7.68 -8.69
C VAL A 405 0.50 -8.23 -9.51
N PRO A 406 1.27 -7.37 -10.20
CA PRO A 406 2.47 -7.81 -10.94
C PRO A 406 3.48 -8.55 -10.07
N ASP A 407 4.31 -9.38 -10.70
CA ASP A 407 5.44 -10.06 -10.05
C ASP A 407 6.33 -9.01 -9.35
N SER A 408 6.46 -9.13 -8.02
CA SER A 408 7.31 -8.25 -7.20
C SER A 408 8.78 -8.20 -7.65
N LYS A 409 9.24 -9.20 -8.40
CA LYS A 409 10.62 -9.22 -8.94
C LYS A 409 10.77 -8.41 -10.22
N LYS A 410 9.67 -8.13 -10.94
CA LYS A 410 9.67 -7.36 -12.18
C LYS A 410 9.67 -5.86 -11.91
N GLU A 411 10.27 -5.13 -12.83
CA GLU A 411 10.21 -3.68 -12.88
C GLU A 411 9.15 -3.30 -13.92
N VAL A 412 8.25 -2.40 -13.57
CA VAL A 412 7.18 -1.91 -14.43
C VAL A 412 7.49 -0.47 -14.82
N GLY A 413 7.46 -0.18 -16.11
CA GLY A 413 7.76 1.14 -16.66
C GLY A 413 7.01 1.35 -17.97
N PRO A 414 7.03 2.55 -18.57
CA PRO A 414 6.44 2.77 -19.88
C PRO A 414 6.94 1.75 -20.92
N LEU A 415 6.01 1.11 -21.63
CA LEU A 415 6.35 0.26 -22.77
C LEU A 415 7.02 1.12 -23.86
N GLU A 416 8.20 0.71 -24.32
CA GLU A 416 9.03 1.52 -25.22
C GLU A 416 8.32 1.86 -26.55
N THR A 417 7.42 1.01 -27.01
CA THR A 417 6.60 1.22 -28.22
C THR A 417 5.56 2.34 -28.07
N LEU A 418 5.29 2.81 -26.84
CA LEU A 418 4.36 3.91 -26.54
C LEU A 418 5.10 5.23 -26.23
N ILE A 419 6.40 5.30 -26.55
CA ILE A 419 7.23 6.47 -26.30
C ILE A 419 7.75 6.99 -27.63
N ASP A 420 7.42 8.23 -27.94
CA ASP A 420 7.92 8.94 -29.12
C ASP A 420 8.05 10.46 -28.83
N GLU A 421 8.33 11.24 -29.87
CA GLU A 421 8.47 12.70 -29.75
C GLU A 421 7.16 13.41 -29.33
N THR A 422 6.02 12.83 -29.67
CA THR A 422 4.69 13.36 -29.34
C THR A 422 4.19 12.88 -27.98
N GLN A 423 4.66 11.72 -27.53
CA GLN A 423 4.37 11.15 -26.22
C GLN A 423 5.68 10.77 -25.50
N PRO A 424 6.41 11.75 -24.94
CA PRO A 424 7.65 11.47 -24.23
C PRO A 424 7.40 10.63 -22.98
N ARG A 425 8.48 10.00 -22.49
CA ARG A 425 8.43 9.19 -21.26
C ARG A 425 7.97 10.06 -20.08
N SER A 426 6.85 9.69 -19.49
CA SER A 426 6.24 10.40 -18.35
C SER A 426 6.55 9.76 -17.00
N TYR A 427 6.99 8.49 -17.01
CA TYR A 427 7.26 7.72 -15.81
C TYR A 427 8.62 7.01 -15.89
N LYS A 428 9.34 6.98 -14.78
CA LYS A 428 10.48 6.10 -14.58
C LYS A 428 9.97 4.70 -14.20
N PRO A 429 10.72 3.65 -14.53
CA PRO A 429 10.40 2.31 -14.09
C PRO A 429 10.37 2.19 -12.56
N VAL A 430 9.47 1.36 -12.02
CA VAL A 430 9.28 1.13 -10.59
C VAL A 430 9.26 -0.35 -10.26
N LYS A 431 9.67 -0.67 -9.04
CA LYS A 431 9.62 -2.02 -8.47
C LYS A 431 8.98 -1.96 -7.09
N ASN A 432 8.22 -2.98 -6.71
CA ASN A 432 7.56 -3.07 -5.41
C ASN A 432 6.69 -1.85 -5.04
N LEU A 433 5.97 -1.29 -6.02
CA LEU A 433 5.10 -0.12 -5.78
C LEU A 433 4.05 -0.39 -4.68
N VAL A 434 3.63 -1.65 -4.54
CA VAL A 434 2.68 -2.12 -3.53
C VAL A 434 3.20 -1.90 -2.10
N ASP A 435 4.51 -1.99 -1.86
CA ASP A 435 5.10 -1.80 -0.52
C ASP A 435 4.91 -0.36 -0.02
N LEU A 436 4.76 0.60 -0.93
CA LEU A 436 4.51 2.00 -0.62
C LEU A 436 3.03 2.30 -0.36
N TYR A 437 2.12 1.38 -0.69
CA TYR A 437 0.68 1.64 -0.71
C TYR A 437 0.16 2.14 0.63
N PHE A 438 0.38 1.39 1.71
CA PHE A 438 -0.21 1.71 3.01
C PHE A 438 0.29 3.07 3.55
N GLU A 439 1.58 3.37 3.40
CA GLU A 439 2.13 4.67 3.83
C GLU A 439 1.52 5.83 3.06
N TYR A 440 1.39 5.70 1.74
CA TYR A 440 0.84 6.74 0.87
C TYR A 440 -0.67 6.90 1.05
N TYR A 441 -1.39 5.79 1.17
CA TYR A 441 -2.83 5.75 1.44
C TYR A 441 -3.18 6.55 2.70
N GLN A 442 -2.43 6.39 3.79
CA GLN A 442 -2.69 7.15 5.02
C GLN A 442 -2.40 8.65 4.89
N ARG A 443 -1.55 9.04 3.95
CA ARG A 443 -1.25 10.45 3.66
C ARG A 443 -2.17 11.06 2.61
N GLY A 444 -3.12 10.29 2.06
CA GLY A 444 -3.96 10.71 0.93
C GLY A 444 -3.14 11.01 -0.33
N ARG A 445 -2.00 10.33 -0.51
CA ARG A 445 -1.10 10.44 -1.66
C ARG A 445 -1.11 9.16 -2.47
N ARG A 446 -0.63 9.21 -3.71
CA ARG A 446 -0.52 8.03 -4.57
C ARG A 446 0.94 7.61 -4.78
N PRO A 447 1.28 6.31 -4.64
CA PRO A 447 2.63 5.82 -4.91
C PRO A 447 3.14 6.14 -6.32
N ILE A 448 2.25 6.20 -7.33
CA ILE A 448 2.61 6.59 -8.70
C ILE A 448 3.29 7.96 -8.81
N GLU A 449 3.08 8.87 -7.84
CA GLU A 449 3.78 10.17 -7.79
C GLU A 449 5.30 9.99 -7.72
N THR A 450 5.77 8.90 -7.11
CA THR A 450 7.19 8.57 -7.05
C THR A 450 7.76 8.19 -8.40
N ALA A 451 6.91 7.72 -9.34
CA ALA A 451 7.30 7.25 -10.66
C ALA A 451 7.35 8.38 -11.70
N ARG A 452 6.66 9.50 -11.48
CA ARG A 452 6.61 10.61 -12.46
C ARG A 452 7.98 11.25 -12.66
N ILE A 453 8.27 11.65 -13.90
CA ILE A 453 9.49 12.37 -14.32
C ILE A 453 9.29 13.89 -14.23
#